data_AF-A0A401RPD9-F1
#
_entry.id   AF-A0A401RPD9-F1
#
_cell.length_a   1.000
_cell.length_b   1.000
_cell.length_c   1.000
_cell.angle_alpha   90.00
_cell.angle_beta   90.00
_cell.angle_gamma   90.00
#
_symmetry.space_group_name_H-M   'P 1'
#
loop_
_entity.id
_entity.type
_entity.pdbx_description
1 polymer ?
#
loop_
_entity_poly.entity_id
_entity_poly.type
_entity_poly.pdbx_seq_one_letter_code
_entity_poly.pdbx_strand_id
1 'polypeptide(L)'
;MCVYRPFLAKFSELHLEPPEVQQECVSRQNYKLQSGGCKLDRLSPGNYTAEVRATSLSGNGSWTDPVMFYIKAKPPGPDNLMQLVIALPIAVMLVIISLVLMLYFFNKKRNSDRLPNGVLYASVNPEYFSAADMYVPDEWEVPREKITMTRELGQGSFGMVYEGVAKGVVKGDPETRVAIKTVNESATMRERIEFLNEASVMKEFNCHHVVRLLGVVSQGQPTLVIMELMTRGDLKSYLRSLRPDAENNPGQPPPTLKKMTQMAGEIADGMSYLNANKFVHRDLAARNCMVAEDYTVKIGDFGMTRDIYETDYYRKGGKGLLPVRWMSPESLKDGVFTTHSDVW
;
A
#
# COMPACT_ATOMS: atom_id res chain seq x y z
N MET A 1 -3.39 -77.55 -36.95
CA MET A 1 -2.35 -78.51 -37.39
C MET A 1 -1.00 -77.91 -37.03
N CYS A 2 -0.25 -78.52 -36.13
CA CYS A 2 0.95 -77.92 -35.54
C CYS A 2 2.21 -78.46 -36.21
N VAL A 3 2.30 -78.18 -37.50
CA VAL A 3 3.46 -78.54 -38.33
C VAL A 3 4.53 -77.48 -38.08
N TYR A 4 5.76 -77.90 -37.77
CA TYR A 4 6.91 -77.08 -37.33
C TYR A 4 6.93 -76.60 -35.87
N ARG A 5 6.15 -77.19 -34.96
CA ARG A 5 6.23 -76.93 -33.51
C ARG A 5 6.56 -78.23 -32.75
N PRO A 6 7.51 -78.25 -31.79
CA PRO A 6 8.07 -79.49 -31.24
C PRO A 6 7.13 -80.30 -30.32
N PHE A 7 6.13 -79.70 -29.67
CA PHE A 7 5.15 -80.44 -28.86
C PHE A 7 3.80 -79.72 -28.71
N LEU A 8 2.78 -80.47 -28.29
CA LEU A 8 1.40 -80.03 -28.07
C LEU A 8 1.02 -80.30 -26.61
N ALA A 9 0.42 -79.31 -25.95
CA ALA A 9 -0.01 -79.40 -24.56
C ALA A 9 -1.54 -79.37 -24.46
N LYS A 10 -2.11 -80.17 -23.57
CA LYS A 10 -3.55 -80.32 -23.36
C LYS A 10 -3.86 -80.15 -21.88
N PHE A 11 -4.94 -79.42 -21.59
CA PHE A 11 -5.41 -79.11 -20.24
C PHE A 11 -6.89 -79.44 -20.12
N SER A 12 -7.30 -80.06 -19.02
CA SER A 12 -8.69 -80.41 -18.77
C SER A 12 -9.09 -80.05 -17.34
N GLU A 13 -10.23 -79.37 -17.17
CA GLU A 13 -10.79 -79.07 -15.85
C GLU A 13 -11.63 -80.25 -15.35
N LEU A 14 -11.36 -80.75 -14.14
CA LEU A 14 -11.92 -82.02 -13.67
C LEU A 14 -13.34 -81.95 -13.09
N HIS A 15 -13.86 -80.75 -12.83
CA HIS A 15 -15.18 -80.59 -12.19
C HIS A 15 -16.32 -80.23 -13.14
N LEU A 16 -16.05 -80.18 -14.46
CA LEU A 16 -17.06 -79.96 -15.49
C LEU A 16 -17.31 -81.27 -16.25
N GLU A 17 -18.57 -81.65 -16.43
CA GLU A 17 -18.98 -82.71 -17.36
C GLU A 17 -19.86 -82.11 -18.47
N PRO A 18 -19.43 -82.11 -19.75
CA PRO A 18 -18.15 -82.64 -20.24
C PRO A 18 -16.96 -81.71 -19.93
N PRO A 19 -15.75 -82.24 -19.66
CA PRO A 19 -14.60 -81.44 -19.25
C PRO A 19 -14.19 -80.47 -20.35
N GLU A 20 -13.97 -79.21 -19.97
CA GLU A 20 -13.47 -78.20 -20.91
C GLU A 20 -12.00 -78.50 -21.22
N VAL A 21 -11.72 -78.92 -22.45
CA VAL A 21 -10.38 -79.32 -22.90
C VAL A 21 -9.77 -78.22 -23.74
N GLN A 22 -8.70 -77.62 -23.24
CA GLN A 22 -7.92 -76.61 -23.97
C GLN A 22 -6.62 -77.22 -24.49
N GLN A 23 -6.31 -77.01 -25.76
CA GLN A 23 -5.08 -77.50 -26.40
C GLN A 23 -4.27 -76.35 -26.99
N GLU A 24 -2.97 -76.32 -26.69
CA GLU A 24 -2.06 -75.31 -27.19
C GLU A 24 -0.82 -75.94 -27.85
N CYS A 25 -0.42 -75.37 -28.99
CA CYS A 25 0.77 -75.83 -29.71
C CYS A 25 1.97 -74.93 -29.46
N VAL A 26 2.98 -75.50 -28.84
CA VAL A 26 4.13 -74.75 -28.35
C VAL A 26 5.27 -74.82 -29.35
N SER A 27 5.66 -73.67 -29.92
CA SER A 27 6.77 -73.59 -30.85
C SER A 27 8.12 -73.70 -30.12
N ARG A 28 9.20 -74.09 -30.83
CA ARG A 28 10.55 -74.18 -30.24
C ARG A 28 11.04 -72.82 -29.71
N GLN A 29 10.61 -71.74 -30.35
CA GLN A 29 10.91 -70.37 -29.90
C GLN A 29 10.16 -70.04 -28.61
N ASN A 30 8.84 -70.31 -28.52
CA ASN A 30 8.07 -70.05 -27.30
C ASN A 30 8.54 -70.91 -26.12
N TYR A 31 8.88 -72.17 -26.38
CA TYR A 31 9.47 -73.05 -25.36
C TYR A 31 10.77 -72.47 -24.79
N LYS A 32 11.66 -71.94 -25.64
CA LYS A 32 12.89 -71.28 -25.19
C LYS A 32 12.62 -69.95 -24.48
N LEU A 33 11.66 -69.16 -24.97
CA LEU A 33 11.30 -67.84 -24.42
C LEU A 33 10.63 -67.94 -23.04
N GLN A 34 9.89 -69.01 -22.77
CA GLN A 34 9.21 -69.26 -21.49
C GLN A 34 9.98 -70.23 -20.59
N SER A 35 11.32 -70.28 -20.72
CA SER A 35 12.22 -71.02 -19.84
C SER A 35 11.98 -72.53 -19.79
N GLY A 36 11.69 -73.15 -20.94
CA GLY A 36 11.59 -74.60 -21.06
C GLY A 36 10.19 -75.18 -20.83
N GLY A 37 9.13 -74.43 -21.12
CA GLY A 37 7.74 -74.90 -20.99
C GLY A 37 6.71 -74.03 -21.74
N CYS A 38 5.44 -74.12 -21.32
CA CYS A 38 4.36 -73.23 -21.73
C CYS A 38 3.62 -72.69 -20.50
N LYS A 39 3.27 -71.40 -20.50
CA LYS A 39 2.54 -70.75 -19.41
C LYS A 39 1.04 -70.78 -19.68
N LEU A 40 0.28 -71.24 -18.69
CA LEU A 40 -1.18 -71.22 -18.70
C LEU A 40 -1.68 -69.96 -18.02
N ASP A 41 -2.33 -69.10 -18.80
CA ASP A 41 -2.95 -67.89 -18.30
C ASP A 41 -4.48 -68.06 -18.29
N ARG A 42 -5.15 -67.35 -17.39
CA ARG A 42 -6.63 -67.28 -17.27
C ARG A 42 -7.33 -68.57 -16.82
N LEU A 43 -6.62 -69.42 -16.08
CA LEU A 43 -7.29 -70.49 -15.34
C LEU A 43 -8.02 -69.92 -14.14
N SER A 44 -9.27 -70.33 -13.98
CA SER A 44 -10.07 -70.03 -12.80
C SER A 44 -9.56 -70.83 -11.60
N PRO A 45 -9.89 -70.44 -10.36
CA PRO A 45 -9.52 -71.23 -9.20
C PRO A 45 -10.17 -72.62 -9.25
N GLY A 46 -9.38 -73.68 -9.33
CA GLY A 46 -9.90 -75.02 -9.62
C GLY A 46 -8.82 -76.09 -9.80
N ASN A 47 -9.25 -77.35 -9.95
CA ASN A 47 -8.38 -78.52 -10.16
C ASN A 47 -8.28 -78.87 -11.65
N TYR A 48 -7.05 -78.98 -12.14
CA TYR A 48 -6.74 -79.19 -13.55
C TYR A 48 -5.76 -80.35 -13.75
N THR A 49 -5.83 -80.99 -14.91
CA THR A 49 -4.78 -81.87 -15.42
C THR A 49 -4.10 -81.30 -16.65
N ALA A 50 -2.79 -81.54 -16.77
CA ALA A 50 -1.97 -81.21 -17.92
C ALA A 50 -1.31 -82.46 -18.52
N GLU A 51 -1.34 -82.59 -19.84
CA GLU A 51 -0.67 -83.64 -20.62
C GLU A 51 0.09 -82.99 -21.77
N VAL A 52 1.24 -83.55 -22.16
CA VAL A 52 2.00 -83.09 -23.34
C VAL A 52 2.33 -84.23 -24.28
N ARG A 53 2.52 -83.94 -25.57
CA ARG A 53 3.05 -84.91 -26.53
C ARG A 53 3.97 -84.27 -27.55
N ALA A 54 4.97 -85.01 -28.00
CA ALA A 54 5.84 -84.57 -29.08
C ALA A 54 5.12 -84.62 -30.43
N THR A 55 5.39 -83.66 -31.32
CA THR A 55 4.80 -83.62 -32.67
C THR A 55 5.90 -83.47 -33.71
N SER A 56 5.92 -84.35 -34.73
CA SER A 56 6.93 -84.36 -35.80
C SER A 56 6.29 -84.51 -37.17
N LEU A 57 7.07 -84.36 -38.25
CA LEU A 57 6.60 -84.56 -39.62
C LEU A 57 6.15 -86.01 -39.90
N SER A 58 6.69 -86.98 -39.15
CA SER A 58 6.32 -88.40 -39.25
C SER A 58 5.05 -88.75 -38.46
N GLY A 59 4.50 -87.81 -37.69
CA GLY A 59 3.31 -87.99 -36.86
C GLY A 59 3.49 -87.48 -35.42
N ASN A 60 2.40 -87.57 -34.65
CA ASN A 60 2.37 -87.21 -33.24
C ASN A 60 2.78 -88.42 -32.38
N GLY A 61 3.59 -88.18 -31.35
CA GLY A 61 3.91 -89.18 -30.34
C GLY A 61 2.76 -89.37 -29.34
N SER A 62 2.95 -90.34 -28.43
CA SER A 62 2.03 -90.59 -27.34
C SER A 62 1.95 -89.42 -26.37
N TRP A 63 0.79 -89.25 -25.74
CA TRP A 63 0.65 -88.35 -24.60
C TRP A 63 1.43 -88.86 -23.41
N THR A 64 1.98 -87.94 -22.64
CA THR A 64 2.53 -88.22 -21.32
C THR A 64 1.41 -88.50 -20.33
N ASP A 65 1.76 -89.10 -19.20
CA ASP A 65 0.83 -89.24 -18.08
C ASP A 65 0.35 -87.85 -17.59
N PRO A 66 -0.92 -87.72 -17.18
CA PRO A 66 -1.49 -86.46 -16.75
C PRO A 66 -0.93 -86.00 -15.40
N VAL A 67 -0.54 -84.73 -15.34
CA VAL A 67 -0.09 -84.07 -14.11
C VAL A 67 -1.22 -83.19 -13.56
N MET A 68 -1.62 -83.43 -12.31
CA MET A 68 -2.66 -82.68 -11.61
C MET A 68 -2.09 -81.43 -10.93
N PHE A 69 -2.79 -80.30 -11.01
CA PHE A 69 -2.44 -79.08 -10.29
C PHE A 69 -3.68 -78.25 -9.92
N TYR A 70 -3.55 -77.43 -8.86
CA TYR A 70 -4.64 -76.60 -8.34
C TYR A 70 -4.29 -75.10 -8.39
N ILE A 71 -5.24 -74.30 -8.86
CA ILE A 71 -5.13 -72.84 -8.89
C ILE A 71 -5.88 -72.25 -7.68
N LYS A 72 -5.14 -71.59 -6.78
CA LYS A 72 -5.70 -70.92 -5.60
C LYS A 72 -6.45 -69.64 -5.99
N ALA A 73 -7.58 -69.37 -5.36
CA ALA A 73 -8.26 -68.09 -5.47
C ALA A 73 -7.36 -66.95 -4.97
N LYS A 74 -7.35 -65.83 -5.70
CA LYS A 74 -6.59 -64.65 -5.32
C LYS A 74 -7.18 -64.06 -4.02
N PRO A 75 -6.38 -63.84 -2.96
CA PRO A 75 -6.88 -63.20 -1.75
C PRO A 75 -7.34 -61.77 -2.05
N PRO A 76 -8.31 -61.22 -1.30
CA PRO A 76 -8.67 -59.81 -1.42
C PRO A 76 -7.47 -58.93 -1.06
N GLY A 77 -7.25 -57.83 -1.79
CA GLY A 77 -6.25 -56.81 -1.45
C GLY A 77 -6.61 -55.44 -2.06
N PRO A 78 -6.01 -54.31 -1.62
CA PRO A 78 -4.90 -54.16 -0.65
C PRO A 78 -5.24 -53.34 0.61
N ASP A 79 -4.34 -53.44 1.59
CA ASP A 79 -4.32 -52.81 2.92
C ASP A 79 -4.21 -51.26 2.90
N ASN A 80 -4.41 -50.62 4.07
CA ASN A 80 -4.39 -49.18 4.39
C ASN A 80 -3.38 -48.26 3.66
N LEU A 81 -2.36 -48.82 3.01
CA LEU A 81 -1.39 -48.11 2.18
C LEU A 81 -2.04 -47.47 0.93
N MET A 82 -3.01 -48.13 0.29
CA MET A 82 -3.66 -47.59 -0.91
C MET A 82 -4.58 -46.40 -0.60
N GLN A 83 -5.14 -46.34 0.63
CA GLN A 83 -5.91 -45.19 1.10
C GLN A 83 -5.00 -43.98 1.41
N LEU A 84 -3.81 -44.22 1.96
CA LEU A 84 -2.80 -43.18 2.17
C LEU A 84 -2.31 -42.55 0.86
N VAL A 85 -2.13 -43.35 -0.19
CA VAL A 85 -1.73 -42.85 -1.52
C VAL A 85 -2.78 -41.94 -2.15
N ILE A 86 -4.06 -42.10 -1.81
CA ILE A 86 -5.15 -41.26 -2.33
C ILE A 86 -5.42 -40.05 -1.42
N ALA A 87 -5.31 -40.22 -0.09
CA ALA A 87 -5.57 -39.15 0.86
C ALA A 87 -4.46 -38.07 0.88
N LEU A 88 -3.20 -38.48 0.68
CA LEU A 88 -2.06 -37.57 0.73
C LEU A 88 -2.08 -36.51 -0.40
N PRO A 89 -2.36 -36.85 -1.68
CA PRO A 89 -2.52 -35.87 -2.75
C PRO A 89 -3.67 -34.87 -2.49
N ILE A 90 -4.78 -35.34 -1.91
CA ILE A 90 -5.94 -34.50 -1.63
C ILE A 90 -5.61 -33.48 -0.54
N ALA A 91 -4.90 -33.90 0.52
CA ALA A 91 -4.43 -33.01 1.57
C ALA A 91 -3.44 -31.96 1.02
N VAL A 92 -2.51 -32.36 0.15
CA VAL A 92 -1.57 -31.45 -0.51
C VAL A 92 -2.30 -30.41 -1.37
N MET A 93 -3.33 -30.83 -2.12
CA MET A 93 -4.15 -29.91 -2.93
C MET A 93 -4.87 -28.87 -2.06
N LEU A 94 -5.40 -29.26 -0.90
CA LEU A 94 -6.07 -28.32 0.01
C LEU A 94 -5.09 -27.30 0.62
N VAL A 95 -3.86 -27.71 0.93
CA VAL A 95 -2.81 -26.80 1.42
C VAL A 95 -2.37 -25.83 0.32
N ILE A 96 -2.26 -26.30 -0.93
CA ILE A 96 -1.96 -25.42 -2.07
C ILE A 96 -3.08 -24.40 -2.27
N ILE A 97 -4.34 -24.81 -2.20
CA ILE A 97 -5.49 -23.90 -2.32
C ILE A 97 -5.50 -22.87 -1.19
N SER A 98 -5.22 -23.27 0.06
CA SER A 98 -5.18 -22.33 1.18
C SER A 98 -4.02 -21.34 1.05
N LEU A 99 -2.85 -21.78 0.58
CA LEU A 99 -1.71 -20.91 0.24
C LEU A 99 -2.04 -19.95 -0.90
N VAL A 100 -2.71 -20.40 -1.96
CA VAL A 100 -3.15 -19.55 -3.07
C VAL A 100 -4.18 -18.53 -2.60
N LEU A 101 -5.11 -18.90 -1.73
CA LEU A 101 -6.07 -17.96 -1.12
C LEU A 101 -5.37 -16.97 -0.19
N MET A 102 -4.44 -17.42 0.65
CA MET A 102 -3.61 -16.54 1.49
C MET A 102 -2.81 -15.57 0.64
N LEU A 103 -2.14 -16.04 -0.42
CA LEU A 103 -1.41 -15.20 -1.36
C LEU A 103 -2.34 -14.27 -2.13
N TYR A 104 -3.55 -14.70 -2.48
CA TYR A 104 -4.56 -13.86 -3.11
C TYR A 104 -5.07 -12.78 -2.15
N PHE A 105 -5.31 -13.08 -0.87
CA PHE A 105 -5.72 -12.11 0.13
C PHE A 105 -4.57 -11.18 0.54
N PHE A 106 -3.34 -11.68 0.64
CA PHE A 106 -2.14 -10.87 0.82
C PHE A 106 -1.87 -9.98 -0.39
N ASN A 107 -2.01 -10.50 -1.61
CA ASN A 107 -1.89 -9.71 -2.83
C ASN A 107 -3.04 -8.74 -2.94
N LYS A 108 -4.29 -9.10 -2.61
CA LYS A 108 -5.43 -8.18 -2.60
C LYS A 108 -5.28 -7.09 -1.55
N LYS A 109 -4.78 -7.41 -0.35
CA LYS A 109 -4.46 -6.41 0.68
C LYS A 109 -3.32 -5.51 0.24
N ARG A 110 -2.23 -6.08 -0.30
CA ARG A 110 -1.09 -5.37 -0.88
C ARG A 110 -1.45 -4.55 -2.13
N ASN A 111 -2.44 -4.97 -2.91
CA ASN A 111 -2.89 -4.29 -4.13
C ASN A 111 -4.02 -3.31 -3.84
N SER A 112 -4.76 -3.46 -2.73
CA SER A 112 -5.59 -2.39 -2.15
C SER A 112 -4.73 -1.26 -1.57
N ASP A 113 -3.53 -1.57 -1.09
CA ASP A 113 -2.52 -0.58 -0.68
C ASP A 113 -1.71 -0.01 -1.87
N ARG A 114 -1.99 -0.43 -3.11
CA ARG A 114 -1.39 0.13 -4.34
C ARG A 114 -2.46 0.87 -5.14
N LEU A 115 -2.28 2.18 -5.27
CA LEU A 115 -3.00 2.97 -6.27
C LEU A 115 -2.86 2.35 -7.68
N PRO A 116 -3.86 2.51 -8.55
CA PRO A 116 -3.71 2.16 -9.96
C PRO A 116 -2.74 3.15 -10.62
N ASN A 117 -1.82 2.62 -11.43
CA ASN A 117 -0.80 3.30 -12.26
C ASN A 117 0.52 3.72 -11.56
N GLY A 118 1.29 2.72 -11.13
CA GLY A 118 2.52 2.35 -11.84
C GLY A 118 3.73 3.29 -11.92
N VAL A 119 3.77 4.43 -11.23
CA VAL A 119 5.03 5.18 -11.03
C VAL A 119 5.44 5.04 -9.56
N LEU A 120 6.38 4.12 -9.29
CA LEU A 120 7.08 4.09 -8.00
C LEU A 120 8.08 5.26 -7.99
N TYR A 121 7.76 6.33 -7.26
CA TYR A 121 8.83 7.06 -6.60
C TYR A 121 9.31 6.16 -5.47
N ALA A 122 10.60 5.83 -5.45
CA ALA A 122 11.21 5.24 -4.27
C ALA A 122 11.05 6.27 -3.14
N SER A 123 10.03 6.13 -2.30
CA SER A 123 9.96 6.88 -1.05
C SER A 123 11.12 6.38 -0.21
N VAL A 124 12.20 7.16 -0.21
CA VAL A 124 13.36 6.95 0.63
C VAL A 124 12.88 6.74 2.06
N ASN A 125 13.36 5.70 2.73
CA ASN A 125 12.96 5.38 4.10
C ASN A 125 13.22 6.61 5.01
N PRO A 126 12.20 7.29 5.56
CA PRO A 126 12.38 8.54 6.30
C PRO A 126 13.14 8.37 7.63
N GLU A 127 13.29 7.12 8.10
CA GLU A 127 14.00 6.82 9.36
C GLU A 127 15.53 6.86 9.23
N TYR A 128 16.08 7.04 8.01
CA TYR A 128 17.53 7.09 7.80
C TYR A 128 18.09 8.50 7.54
N PHE A 129 17.24 9.52 7.39
CA PHE A 129 17.67 10.90 7.09
C PHE A 129 17.25 11.84 8.22
N SER A 130 18.17 12.66 8.72
CA SER A 130 17.82 13.77 9.61
C SER A 130 17.15 14.91 8.80
N ALA A 131 16.46 15.83 9.46
CA ALA A 131 15.79 16.95 8.77
C ALA A 131 16.80 17.84 8.06
N ALA A 132 18.02 17.89 8.60
CA ALA A 132 19.16 18.55 8.02
C ALA A 132 19.70 17.84 6.77
N ASP A 133 19.40 16.55 6.56
CA ASP A 133 19.84 15.81 5.36
C ASP A 133 18.81 15.90 4.21
N MET A 134 17.56 16.30 4.49
CA MET A 134 16.53 16.55 3.47
C MET A 134 16.34 18.03 3.15
N TYR A 135 16.53 18.93 4.12
CA TYR A 135 16.52 20.37 3.91
C TYR A 135 17.95 20.88 3.80
N VAL A 136 18.34 21.29 2.60
CA VAL A 136 19.64 21.92 2.36
C VAL A 136 19.54 23.40 2.75
N PRO A 137 20.31 23.89 3.73
CA PRO A 137 20.32 25.31 4.07
C PRO A 137 20.67 26.16 2.85
N ASP A 138 19.89 27.21 2.62
CA ASP A 138 20.07 28.16 1.53
C ASP A 138 20.20 29.59 2.06
N GLU A 139 20.03 30.59 1.20
CA GLU A 139 20.12 32.00 1.55
C GLU A 139 19.12 32.47 2.63
N TRP A 140 18.10 31.66 2.94
CA TRP A 140 17.13 31.94 3.99
C TRP A 140 17.57 31.43 5.37
N GLU A 141 18.67 30.68 5.47
CA GLU A 141 19.18 30.19 6.75
C GLU A 141 19.70 31.34 7.62
N VAL A 142 19.21 31.42 8.86
CA VAL A 142 19.62 32.42 9.84
C VAL A 142 20.37 31.75 11.00
N PRO A 143 21.57 32.23 11.37
CA PRO A 143 22.27 31.71 12.55
C PRO A 143 21.42 31.87 13.82
N ARG A 144 21.31 30.79 14.62
CA ARG A 144 20.45 30.75 15.81
C ARG A 144 20.79 31.84 16.82
N GLU A 145 22.06 32.19 16.96
CA GLU A 145 22.57 33.24 17.85
C GLU A 145 22.06 34.65 17.49
N LYS A 146 21.50 34.84 16.30
CA LYS A 146 20.85 36.09 15.88
C LYS A 146 19.39 36.18 16.32
N ILE A 147 18.85 35.14 16.95
CA ILE A 147 17.44 35.02 17.31
C ILE A 147 17.26 34.99 18.82
N THR A 148 16.38 35.85 19.32
CA THR A 148 15.99 35.88 20.73
C THR A 148 14.47 35.75 20.82
N MET A 149 13.97 34.67 21.43
CA MET A 149 12.55 34.50 21.75
C MET A 149 12.23 35.23 23.06
N THR A 150 11.10 35.97 23.10
CA THR A 150 10.73 36.80 24.25
C THR A 150 9.51 36.27 25.00
N ARG A 151 8.36 36.14 24.34
CA ARG A 151 7.11 35.66 24.95
C ARG A 151 6.31 34.78 24.01
N GLU A 152 5.46 33.94 24.57
CA GLU A 152 4.52 33.12 23.80
C GLU A 152 3.39 33.97 23.22
N LEU A 153 3.04 33.72 21.96
CA LEU A 153 1.91 34.32 21.25
C LEU A 153 0.72 33.37 21.16
N GLY A 154 0.99 32.08 20.95
CA GLY A 154 -0.05 31.06 20.85
C GLY A 154 0.45 29.76 20.23
N GLN A 155 -0.34 28.71 20.34
CA GLN A 155 -0.01 27.39 19.81
C GLN A 155 -0.52 27.25 18.36
N GLY A 156 0.40 26.98 17.44
CA GLY A 156 0.10 26.63 16.04
C GLY A 156 -0.04 25.11 15.83
N SER A 157 -0.17 24.71 14.56
CA SER A 157 -0.33 23.30 14.15
C SER A 157 0.88 22.43 14.48
N PHE A 158 2.09 22.96 14.32
CA PHE A 158 3.36 22.23 14.54
C PHE A 158 3.95 22.40 15.94
N GLY A 159 3.62 23.50 16.62
CA GLY A 159 4.26 23.88 17.88
C GLY A 159 3.90 25.29 18.33
N MET A 160 4.63 25.82 19.30
CA MET A 160 4.40 27.14 19.87
C MET A 160 4.91 28.25 18.94
N VAL A 161 4.21 29.38 18.93
CA VAL A 161 4.66 30.61 18.26
C VAL A 161 5.09 31.59 19.33
N TYR A 162 6.29 32.13 19.18
CA TYR A 162 6.86 33.15 20.07
C TYR A 162 6.96 34.50 19.36
N GLU A 163 6.83 35.57 20.12
CA GLU A 163 7.40 36.86 19.73
C GLU A 163 8.91 36.81 19.97
N GLY A 164 9.68 37.52 19.15
CA GLY A 164 11.11 37.64 19.35
C GLY A 164 11.75 38.77 18.57
N VAL A 165 13.08 38.77 18.59
CA VAL A 165 13.94 39.69 17.82
C VAL A 165 14.88 38.87 16.96
N ALA A 166 15.04 39.28 15.71
CA ALA A 166 15.98 38.68 14.76
C ALA A 166 16.93 39.75 14.21
N LYS A 167 18.24 39.45 14.18
CA LYS A 167 19.28 40.40 13.74
C LYS A 167 19.58 40.25 12.25
N GLY A 168 19.54 41.38 11.52
CA GLY A 168 19.95 41.44 10.12
C GLY A 168 19.10 40.61 9.15
N VAL A 169 17.82 40.39 9.46
CA VAL A 169 16.85 39.69 8.59
C VAL A 169 16.13 40.64 7.62
N VAL A 170 16.15 41.95 7.90
CA VAL A 170 15.60 42.98 7.02
C VAL A 170 16.70 43.96 6.64
N LYS A 171 16.80 44.28 5.34
CA LYS A 171 17.84 45.20 4.84
C LYS A 171 17.63 46.60 5.41
N GLY A 172 18.64 47.11 6.11
CA GLY A 172 18.61 48.44 6.72
C GLY A 172 18.06 48.47 8.15
N ASP A 173 17.60 47.33 8.67
CA ASP A 173 17.16 47.20 10.06
C ASP A 173 18.10 46.23 10.82
N PRO A 174 18.87 46.72 11.81
CA PRO A 174 19.78 45.86 12.56
C PRO A 174 19.04 44.82 13.42
N GLU A 175 17.86 45.14 13.94
CA GLU A 175 17.08 44.30 14.85
C GLU A 175 15.58 44.43 14.57
N THR A 176 14.99 43.37 14.02
CA THR A 176 13.58 43.35 13.65
C THR A 176 12.77 42.51 14.65
N ARG A 177 11.59 43.01 15.05
CA ARG A 177 10.61 42.22 15.82
C ARG A 177 9.93 41.20 14.92
N VAL A 178 9.87 39.95 15.36
CA VAL A 178 9.46 38.81 14.54
C VAL A 178 8.51 37.88 15.28
N ALA A 179 7.73 37.11 14.52
CA ALA A 179 7.07 35.90 14.99
C ALA A 179 7.96 34.69 14.70
N ILE A 180 8.14 33.80 15.67
CA ILE A 180 9.00 32.63 15.59
C ILE A 180 8.13 31.41 15.82
N LYS A 181 7.81 30.69 14.75
CA LYS A 181 7.08 29.41 14.81
C LYS A 181 8.09 28.32 15.12
N THR A 182 7.78 27.45 16.07
CA THR A 182 8.59 26.29 16.42
C THR A 182 7.85 25.00 16.08
N VAL A 183 8.62 23.91 16.03
CA VAL A 183 8.09 22.55 15.99
C VAL A 183 8.27 21.90 17.37
N ASN A 184 7.28 21.13 17.82
CA ASN A 184 7.36 20.40 19.09
C ASN A 184 8.64 19.54 19.16
N GLU A 185 9.25 19.44 20.35
CA GLU A 185 10.47 18.63 20.54
C GLU A 185 10.25 17.16 20.19
N SER A 186 9.08 16.63 20.55
CA SER A 186 8.64 15.27 20.25
C SER A 186 8.19 15.04 18.80
N ALA A 187 8.22 16.07 17.95
CA ALA A 187 7.81 15.95 16.57
C ALA A 187 8.72 14.99 15.80
N THR A 188 8.06 14.14 15.02
CA THR A 188 8.69 13.18 14.13
C THR A 188 9.53 13.89 13.07
N MET A 189 10.46 13.13 12.51
CA MET A 189 11.32 13.57 11.41
C MET A 189 10.49 14.09 10.22
N ARG A 190 9.38 13.42 9.92
CA ARG A 190 8.43 13.81 8.88
C ARG A 190 7.73 15.14 9.17
N GLU A 191 7.23 15.36 10.39
CA GLU A 191 6.57 16.62 10.76
C GLU A 191 7.54 17.81 10.65
N ARG A 192 8.81 17.59 10.93
CA ARG A 192 9.87 18.60 10.78
C ARG A 192 10.14 18.94 9.30
N ILE A 193 10.11 17.94 8.42
CA ILE A 193 10.19 18.17 6.96
C ILE A 193 8.97 18.93 6.48
N GLU A 194 7.76 18.51 6.88
CA GLU A 194 6.51 19.20 6.51
C GLU A 194 6.51 20.66 7.00
N PHE A 195 7.05 20.91 8.20
CA PHE A 195 7.24 22.25 8.75
C PHE A 195 8.21 23.12 7.92
N LEU A 196 9.36 22.57 7.51
CA LEU A 196 10.32 23.28 6.66
C LEU A 196 9.83 23.45 5.22
N ASN A 197 9.03 22.52 4.71
CA ASN A 197 8.39 22.63 3.40
C ASN A 197 7.35 23.76 3.39
N GLU A 198 6.56 23.92 4.46
CA GLU A 198 5.64 25.07 4.61
C GLU A 198 6.41 26.40 4.49
N ALA A 199 7.54 26.51 5.19
CA ALA A 199 8.41 27.69 5.09
C ALA A 199 9.02 27.85 3.69
N SER A 200 9.36 26.75 3.01
CA SER A 200 9.97 26.80 1.67
C SER A 200 9.02 27.38 0.64
N VAL A 201 7.72 27.06 0.71
CA VAL A 201 6.69 27.66 -0.14
C VAL A 201 6.63 29.19 0.04
N MET A 202 6.79 29.67 1.27
CA MET A 202 6.74 31.11 1.55
C MET A 202 7.92 31.91 0.98
N LYS A 203 9.03 31.24 0.58
CA LYS A 203 10.20 31.90 0.00
C LYS A 203 9.89 32.59 -1.34
N GLU A 204 8.91 32.07 -2.07
CA GLU A 204 8.49 32.61 -3.36
C GLU A 204 7.57 33.83 -3.23
N PHE A 205 7.06 34.09 -2.02
CA PHE A 205 6.09 35.15 -1.80
C PHE A 205 6.73 36.50 -1.49
N ASN A 206 6.37 37.48 -2.30
CA ASN A 206 6.70 38.89 -2.13
C ASN A 206 5.47 39.75 -2.42
N CYS A 207 4.55 39.78 -1.47
CA CYS A 207 3.32 40.58 -1.52
C CYS A 207 3.11 41.29 -0.18
N HIS A 208 2.57 42.51 -0.23
CA HIS A 208 2.29 43.28 0.99
C HIS A 208 1.19 42.64 1.84
N HIS A 209 0.17 42.04 1.21
CA HIS A 209 -0.99 41.45 1.89
C HIS A 209 -0.85 39.94 2.16
N VAL A 210 0.38 39.42 2.13
CA VAL A 210 0.71 38.03 2.47
C VAL A 210 1.78 38.07 3.56
N VAL A 211 1.60 37.28 4.64
CA VAL A 211 2.55 37.26 5.76
C VAL A 211 3.92 36.81 5.26
N ARG A 212 4.91 37.69 5.42
CA ARG A 212 6.25 37.51 4.88
C ARG A 212 7.12 36.58 5.73
N LEU A 213 7.79 35.63 5.07
CA LEU A 213 8.92 34.90 5.63
C LEU A 213 10.14 35.83 5.74
N LEU A 214 10.86 35.74 6.85
CA LEU A 214 12.08 36.51 7.12
C LEU A 214 13.32 35.61 7.26
N GLY A 215 13.14 34.33 7.55
CA GLY A 215 14.24 33.38 7.63
C GLY A 215 13.84 32.02 8.21
N VAL A 216 14.76 31.08 8.13
CA VAL A 216 14.63 29.71 8.62
C VAL A 216 15.83 29.37 9.48
N VAL A 217 15.62 28.63 10.57
CA VAL A 217 16.71 28.02 11.35
C VAL A 217 16.49 26.51 11.30
N SER A 218 17.14 25.87 10.33
CA SER A 218 17.07 24.42 10.12
C SER A 218 18.03 23.66 11.03
N GLN A 219 19.12 24.31 11.46
CA GLN A 219 20.17 23.72 12.28
C GLN A 219 19.88 23.81 13.78
N GLY A 220 20.11 22.69 14.48
CA GLY A 220 19.85 22.55 15.92
C GLY A 220 18.37 22.39 16.28
N GLN A 221 18.07 22.39 17.57
CA GLN A 221 16.73 22.16 18.10
C GLN A 221 16.27 23.32 19.00
N PRO A 222 14.98 23.69 18.97
CA PRO A 222 13.97 23.32 17.97
C PRO A 222 14.21 24.02 16.63
N THR A 223 13.71 23.45 15.52
CA THR A 223 13.67 24.09 14.21
C THR A 223 12.78 25.34 14.26
N LEU A 224 13.21 26.44 13.65
CA LEU A 224 12.51 27.73 13.71
C LEU A 224 12.14 28.24 12.32
N VAL A 225 10.95 28.84 12.20
CA VAL A 225 10.54 29.64 11.04
C VAL A 225 10.25 31.05 11.51
N ILE A 226 10.95 32.02 10.92
CA ILE A 226 10.94 33.43 11.31
C ILE A 226 10.05 34.18 10.33
N MET A 227 9.01 34.84 10.82
CA MET A 227 8.01 35.54 10.02
C MET A 227 7.85 36.98 10.52
N GLU A 228 7.28 37.84 9.67
CA GLU A 228 6.88 39.18 10.12
C GLU A 228 5.88 39.10 11.28
N LEU A 229 6.01 40.02 12.23
CA LEU A 229 5.17 40.04 13.42
C LEU A 229 3.85 40.74 13.15
N MET A 230 2.75 40.00 13.31
CA MET A 230 1.39 40.51 13.21
C MET A 230 0.84 40.81 14.62
N THR A 231 1.10 42.02 15.10
CA THR A 231 0.95 42.40 16.53
C THR A 231 -0.47 42.34 17.07
N ARG A 232 -1.49 42.37 16.20
CA ARG A 232 -2.91 42.32 16.59
C ARG A 232 -3.53 40.93 16.48
N GLY A 233 -2.73 39.90 16.20
CA GLY A 233 -3.16 38.50 16.15
C GLY A 233 -4.00 38.15 14.93
N ASP A 234 -4.79 37.08 15.03
CA ASP A 234 -5.66 36.62 13.95
C ASP A 234 -6.93 37.48 13.82
N LEU A 235 -7.43 37.61 12.59
CA LEU A 235 -8.58 38.45 12.26
C LEU A 235 -9.86 37.97 12.95
N LYS A 236 -10.04 36.67 13.20
CA LYS A 236 -11.20 36.15 13.93
C LYS A 236 -11.20 36.64 15.38
N SER A 237 -10.06 36.59 16.07
CA SER A 237 -9.92 37.11 17.44
C SER A 237 -10.07 38.63 17.47
N TYR A 238 -9.49 39.34 16.50
CA TYR A 238 -9.67 40.78 16.32
C TYR A 238 -11.15 41.16 16.13
N LEU A 239 -11.88 40.50 15.22
CA LEU A 239 -13.30 40.78 15.00
C LEU A 239 -14.15 40.48 16.24
N ARG A 240 -13.78 39.48 17.04
CA ARG A 240 -14.47 39.17 18.31
C ARG A 240 -14.23 40.23 19.37
N SER A 241 -13.04 40.84 19.42
CA SER A 241 -12.75 41.91 20.37
C SER A 241 -13.52 43.20 20.07
N LEU A 242 -13.98 43.39 18.82
CA LEU A 242 -14.78 44.55 18.40
C LEU A 242 -16.29 44.39 18.66
N ARG A 243 -16.74 43.33 19.32
CA ARG A 243 -18.17 43.21 19.65
C ARG A 243 -18.57 44.24 20.71
N PRO A 244 -19.77 44.85 20.63
CA PRO A 244 -20.20 45.86 21.62
C PRO A 244 -20.29 45.35 23.06
N ASP A 245 -20.44 44.04 23.24
CA ASP A 245 -20.48 43.32 24.52
C ASP A 245 -19.13 42.72 24.92
N ALA A 246 -18.07 42.89 24.12
CA ALA A 246 -16.74 42.43 24.48
C ALA A 246 -16.14 43.31 25.59
N GLU A 247 -15.40 42.69 26.52
CA GLU A 247 -14.73 43.39 27.64
C GLU A 247 -13.86 44.56 27.18
N ASN A 248 -13.22 44.42 26.02
CA ASN A 248 -12.29 45.41 25.47
C ASN A 248 -12.96 46.45 24.55
N ASN A 249 -14.28 46.37 24.31
CA ASN A 249 -14.99 47.27 23.40
C ASN A 249 -16.42 47.64 23.87
N PRO A 250 -16.63 47.97 25.16
CA PRO A 250 -17.97 48.18 25.69
C PRO A 250 -18.66 49.37 25.01
N GLY A 251 -19.81 49.10 24.38
CA GLY A 251 -20.69 50.12 23.81
C GLY A 251 -20.19 50.81 22.54
N GLN A 252 -19.06 50.39 21.96
CA GLN A 252 -18.59 50.94 20.68
C GLN A 252 -19.34 50.30 19.50
N PRO A 253 -19.53 51.06 18.40
CA PRO A 253 -20.19 50.53 17.22
C PRO A 253 -19.31 49.48 16.50
N PRO A 254 -19.93 48.57 15.72
CA PRO A 254 -19.21 47.66 14.83
C PRO A 254 -18.34 48.41 13.80
N PRO A 255 -17.38 47.73 13.15
CA PRO A 255 -16.62 48.30 12.04
C PRO A 255 -17.52 48.95 10.98
N THR A 256 -17.12 50.13 10.51
CA THR A 256 -17.84 50.81 9.43
C THR A 256 -17.71 50.04 8.11
N LEU A 257 -18.63 50.28 7.17
CA LEU A 257 -18.55 49.68 5.83
C LEU A 257 -17.19 49.95 5.18
N LYS A 258 -16.65 51.17 5.31
CA LYS A 258 -15.32 51.52 4.80
C LYS A 258 -14.23 50.61 5.36
N LYS A 259 -14.22 50.32 6.67
CA LYS A 259 -13.24 49.41 7.28
C LYS A 259 -13.43 47.97 6.80
N MET A 260 -14.68 47.50 6.68
CA MET A 260 -14.97 46.16 6.16
C MET A 260 -14.52 45.99 4.71
N THR A 261 -14.79 46.98 3.85
CA THR A 261 -14.33 46.98 2.46
C THR A 261 -12.81 47.04 2.35
N GLN A 262 -12.14 47.80 3.23
CA GLN A 262 -10.67 47.83 3.29
C GLN A 262 -10.10 46.44 3.60
N MET A 263 -10.56 45.79 4.69
CA MET A 263 -10.11 44.44 5.05
C MET A 263 -10.39 43.43 3.92
N ALA A 264 -11.57 43.50 3.28
CA ALA A 264 -11.90 42.63 2.17
C ALA A 264 -10.98 42.84 0.95
N GLY A 265 -10.63 44.10 0.65
CA GLY A 265 -9.70 44.45 -0.42
C GLY A 265 -8.29 43.93 -0.17
N GLU A 266 -7.78 44.06 1.05
CA GLU A 266 -6.47 43.55 1.45
C GLU A 266 -6.40 42.01 1.36
N ILE A 267 -7.41 41.31 1.86
CA ILE A 267 -7.53 39.85 1.74
C ILE A 267 -7.59 39.43 0.26
N ALA A 268 -8.43 40.11 -0.54
CA ALA A 268 -8.59 39.79 -1.95
C ALA A 268 -7.32 40.05 -2.77
N ASP A 269 -6.56 41.11 -2.45
CA ASP A 269 -5.27 41.39 -3.10
C ASP A 269 -4.23 40.31 -2.78
N GLY A 270 -4.12 39.90 -1.51
CA GLY A 270 -3.28 38.79 -1.09
C GLY A 270 -3.63 37.48 -1.80
N MET A 271 -4.93 37.14 -1.87
CA MET A 271 -5.40 35.94 -2.57
C MET A 271 -5.23 36.01 -4.09
N SER A 272 -5.42 37.18 -4.68
CA SER A 272 -5.14 37.43 -6.10
C SER A 272 -3.67 37.19 -6.41
N TYR A 273 -2.76 37.67 -5.56
CA TYR A 273 -1.33 37.42 -5.68
C TYR A 273 -1.01 35.92 -5.59
N LEU A 274 -1.54 35.19 -4.61
CA LEU A 274 -1.32 33.75 -4.48
C LEU A 274 -1.81 32.99 -5.72
N ASN A 275 -3.02 33.31 -6.22
CA ASN A 275 -3.56 32.73 -7.43
C ASN A 275 -2.67 33.01 -8.66
N ALA A 276 -2.19 34.25 -8.81
CA ALA A 276 -1.29 34.62 -9.91
C ALA A 276 0.01 33.79 -9.90
N ASN A 277 0.52 33.45 -8.71
CA ASN A 277 1.69 32.58 -8.50
C ASN A 277 1.35 31.09 -8.47
N LYS A 278 0.12 30.72 -8.87
CA LYS A 278 -0.33 29.34 -8.93
C LYS A 278 -0.39 28.65 -7.57
N PHE A 279 -0.90 29.36 -6.56
CA PHE A 279 -1.18 28.78 -5.25
C PHE A 279 -2.67 28.80 -4.93
N VAL A 280 -3.15 27.68 -4.39
CA VAL A 280 -4.50 27.53 -3.81
C VAL A 280 -4.35 27.38 -2.31
N HIS A 281 -5.01 28.23 -1.53
CA HIS A 281 -4.87 28.30 -0.08
C HIS A 281 -5.57 27.12 0.62
N ARG A 282 -6.76 26.71 0.15
CA ARG A 282 -7.57 25.57 0.64
C ARG A 282 -8.15 25.71 2.06
N ASP A 283 -7.76 26.74 2.80
CA ASP A 283 -8.25 27.02 4.15
C ASP A 283 -8.33 28.52 4.42
N LEU A 284 -8.81 29.30 3.45
CA LEU A 284 -9.02 30.73 3.66
C LEU A 284 -10.14 30.94 4.70
N ALA A 285 -9.79 31.57 5.82
CA ALA A 285 -10.74 31.91 6.87
C ALA A 285 -10.17 33.05 7.72
N ALA A 286 -11.03 33.76 8.46
CA ALA A 286 -10.61 34.84 9.35
C ALA A 286 -9.60 34.40 10.44
N ARG A 287 -9.54 33.10 10.79
CA ARG A 287 -8.52 32.59 11.73
C ARG A 287 -7.11 32.44 11.12
N ASN A 288 -7.05 32.40 9.79
CA ASN A 288 -5.81 32.30 9.00
C ASN A 288 -5.48 33.64 8.32
N CYS A 289 -6.21 34.71 8.64
CA CYS A 289 -5.83 36.08 8.28
C CYS A 289 -5.25 36.73 9.54
N MET A 290 -4.21 37.53 9.38
CA MET A 290 -3.48 38.17 10.47
C MET A 290 -3.61 39.69 10.39
N VAL A 291 -3.58 40.38 11.53
CA VAL A 291 -3.75 41.83 11.61
C VAL A 291 -2.46 42.49 12.11
N ALA A 292 -1.94 43.42 11.32
CA ALA A 292 -0.71 44.17 11.62
C ALA A 292 -0.96 45.33 12.59
N GLU A 293 0.12 45.99 13.02
CA GLU A 293 0.06 47.14 13.94
C GLU A 293 -0.76 48.30 13.36
N ASP A 294 -0.61 48.57 12.06
CA ASP A 294 -1.33 49.60 11.32
C ASP A 294 -2.75 49.18 10.88
N TYR A 295 -3.23 48.04 11.37
CA TYR A 295 -4.52 47.41 11.05
C TYR A 295 -4.63 46.81 9.64
N THR A 296 -3.54 46.72 8.89
CA THR A 296 -3.52 45.99 7.61
C THR A 296 -3.77 44.50 7.86
N VAL A 297 -4.67 43.91 7.07
CA VAL A 297 -4.94 42.46 7.07
C VAL A 297 -4.06 41.76 6.04
N LYS A 298 -3.44 40.66 6.45
CA LYS A 298 -2.63 39.82 5.56
C LYS A 298 -3.05 38.36 5.63
N ILE A 299 -2.88 37.65 4.53
CA ILE A 299 -3.06 36.20 4.45
C ILE A 299 -1.93 35.51 5.21
N GLY A 300 -2.25 34.60 6.13
CA GLY A 300 -1.28 33.81 6.91
C GLY A 300 -1.62 32.32 6.95
N ASP A 301 -0.81 31.56 7.68
CA ASP A 301 -0.91 30.10 7.90
C ASP A 301 -1.07 29.25 6.61
N PHE A 302 0.06 28.82 6.06
CA PHE A 302 0.12 28.07 4.80
C PHE A 302 0.11 26.56 5.00
N GLY A 303 -0.18 26.06 6.21
CA GLY A 303 -0.14 24.62 6.53
C GLY A 303 -1.03 23.72 5.66
N MET A 304 -1.96 24.29 4.90
CA MET A 304 -2.80 23.58 3.91
C MET A 304 -2.60 24.06 2.46
N THR A 305 -1.72 25.03 2.23
CA THR A 305 -1.44 25.58 0.90
C THR A 305 -0.58 24.59 0.12
N ARG A 306 -0.90 24.36 -1.15
CA ARG A 306 -0.10 23.51 -2.06
C ARG A 306 -0.04 24.14 -3.45
N ASP A 307 1.08 23.95 -4.14
CA ASP A 307 1.22 24.24 -5.57
C ASP A 307 0.16 23.44 -6.36
N ILE A 308 -0.44 24.06 -7.39
CA ILE A 308 -1.43 23.41 -8.27
C ILE A 308 -0.83 22.27 -9.11
N TYR A 309 0.49 22.17 -9.22
CA TYR A 309 1.15 21.13 -10.03
C TYR A 309 1.59 19.89 -9.24
N GLU A 310 1.53 19.92 -7.91
CA GLU A 310 1.81 18.75 -7.07
C GLU A 310 0.52 17.99 -6.73
N THR A 311 0.19 17.03 -7.58
CA THR A 311 -0.83 15.97 -7.40
C THR A 311 -2.29 16.41 -7.35
N ASP A 312 -2.99 16.14 -8.46
CA ASP A 312 -4.44 16.03 -8.49
C ASP A 312 -4.93 15.04 -7.41
N TYR A 313 -5.85 15.51 -6.56
CA TYR A 313 -6.61 14.80 -5.52
C TYR A 313 -5.94 14.60 -4.14
N TYR A 314 -6.43 15.36 -3.15
CA TYR A 314 -6.48 14.90 -1.76
C TYR A 314 -7.65 13.90 -1.59
N ARG A 315 -7.35 12.62 -1.39
CA ARG A 315 -8.35 11.61 -1.05
C ARG A 315 -8.72 11.70 0.43
N LYS A 316 -10.00 12.00 0.70
CA LYS A 316 -10.70 11.72 1.96
C LYS A 316 -10.67 10.21 2.22
N GLY A 317 -9.64 9.76 2.94
CA GLY A 317 -9.38 8.35 3.26
C GLY A 317 -8.69 8.12 4.61
N GLY A 318 -8.58 9.13 5.47
CA GLY A 318 -8.11 8.93 6.85
C GLY A 318 -7.54 10.18 7.53
N LYS A 319 -8.25 10.67 8.56
CA LYS A 319 -7.78 11.50 9.68
C LYS A 319 -7.26 12.93 9.44
N GLY A 320 -7.49 13.58 8.29
CA GLY A 320 -7.29 15.04 8.18
C GLY A 320 -8.52 15.82 8.65
N LEU A 321 -8.35 16.78 9.56
CA LEU A 321 -9.42 17.76 9.89
C LEU A 321 -9.66 18.66 8.68
N LEU A 322 -10.91 18.79 8.24
CA LEU A 322 -11.30 19.65 7.12
C LEU A 322 -12.16 20.83 7.58
N PRO A 323 -11.95 22.04 7.06
CA PRO A 323 -12.65 23.25 7.49
C PRO A 323 -14.05 23.36 6.85
N VAL A 324 -14.93 22.39 7.10
CA VAL A 324 -16.20 22.19 6.36
C VAL A 324 -17.13 23.41 6.26
N ARG A 325 -17.01 24.39 7.17
CA ARG A 325 -17.81 25.64 7.14
C ARG A 325 -17.31 26.68 6.13
N TRP A 326 -16.08 26.51 5.64
CA TRP A 326 -15.41 27.36 4.66
C TRP A 326 -15.15 26.64 3.33
N MET A 327 -15.62 25.39 3.18
CA MET A 327 -15.40 24.62 1.97
C MET A 327 -16.51 24.86 0.95
N SER A 328 -16.10 25.03 -0.31
CA SER A 328 -16.99 25.07 -1.46
C SER A 328 -17.78 23.75 -1.66
N PRO A 329 -18.91 23.78 -2.39
CA PRO A 329 -19.68 22.58 -2.71
C PRO A 329 -18.85 21.48 -3.39
N GLU A 330 -17.98 21.83 -4.34
CA GLU A 330 -17.08 20.90 -5.03
C GLU A 330 -15.98 20.36 -4.12
N SER A 331 -15.46 21.17 -3.18
CA SER A 331 -14.50 20.71 -2.18
C SER A 331 -15.14 19.71 -1.21
N LEU A 332 -16.38 19.95 -0.80
CA LEU A 332 -17.12 19.05 0.10
C LEU A 332 -17.48 17.72 -0.55
N LYS A 333 -17.95 17.78 -1.81
CA LYS A 333 -18.45 16.61 -2.54
C LYS A 333 -17.32 15.77 -3.13
N ASP A 334 -16.40 16.41 -3.83
CA ASP A 334 -15.43 15.76 -4.71
C ASP A 334 -13.98 15.92 -4.21
N GLY A 335 -13.75 16.70 -3.15
CA GLY A 335 -12.41 16.95 -2.60
C GLY A 335 -11.54 17.83 -3.49
N VAL A 336 -12.17 18.59 -4.39
CA VAL A 336 -11.51 19.47 -5.37
C VAL A 336 -11.24 20.83 -4.75
N PHE A 337 -10.01 21.32 -4.89
CA PHE A 337 -9.61 22.66 -4.44
C PHE A 337 -9.02 23.43 -5.63
N THR A 338 -9.55 24.61 -5.88
CA THR A 338 -9.14 25.50 -6.96
C THR A 338 -9.17 26.95 -6.49
N THR A 339 -8.74 27.86 -7.35
CA THR A 339 -8.89 29.30 -7.12
C THR A 339 -10.34 29.73 -6.92
N HIS A 340 -11.32 29.00 -7.48
CA HIS A 340 -12.74 29.28 -7.29
C HIS A 340 -13.23 28.82 -5.92
N SER A 341 -12.70 27.71 -5.40
CA SER A 341 -13.03 27.27 -4.04
C SER A 341 -12.43 28.16 -2.96
N ASP A 342 -11.37 28.91 -3.26
CA ASP A 342 -10.81 29.95 -2.39
C ASP A 342 -11.63 31.26 -2.40
N VAL A 343 -12.44 31.49 -3.45
CA VAL A 343 -13.35 32.65 -3.56
C VAL A 343 -14.66 32.41 -2.79
N TRP A 344 -15.07 31.15 -2.67
CA TRP A 344 -16.21 30.72 -1.84
C TRP A 344 -15.95 30.97 -0.36
#